data_AF-B6B1K4-F1
#
_entry.id   AF-B6B1K4-F1
#
_cell.length_a   1.000
_cell.length_b   1.000
_cell.length_c   1.000
_cell.angle_alpha   90.00
_cell.angle_beta   90.00
_cell.angle_gamma   90.00
#
_symmetry.space_group_name_H-M   'P 1'
#
loop_
_entity.id
_entity.type
_entity.pdbx_description
1 polymer ?
#
loop_
_entity_poly.entity_id
_entity_poly.type
_entity_poly.pdbx_seq_one_letter_code
_entity_poly.pdbx_strand_id
1 'polypeptide(L)' 'MLTILDHPNPKSFTAAAAEHFMQGAQAGGHPVELADLNAEGFNPLCGQWRT' A
#
# COMPACT_ATOMS: atom_id res chain seq x y z
N MET A 1 1.82 1.18 -11.71
CA MET A 1 2.63 1.37 -10.49
C MET A 1 1.90 0.69 -9.36
N LEU A 2 2.55 -0.30 -8.76
CA LEU A 2 2.06 -0.91 -7.52
C LEU A 2 2.74 -0.19 -6.35
N THR A 3 1.95 0.41 -5.48
CA THR A 3 2.40 1.03 -4.25
C THR A 3 2.02 0.12 -3.09
N ILE A 4 3.01 -0.28 -2.28
CA ILE A 4 2.78 -1.09 -1.08
C ILE A 4 2.90 -0.16 0.13
N LEU A 5 1.84 -0.10 0.94
CA LEU A 5 1.80 0.65 2.19
C LEU A 5 1.65 -0.34 3.35
N ASP A 6 2.43 -0.15 4.41
CA ASP A 6 2.28 -0.89 5.67
C ASP A 6 2.44 0.08 6.83
N HIS A 7 1.36 0.79 7.13
CA HIS A 7 1.35 1.73 8.26
C HIS A 7 -0.01 1.72 8.96
N PRO A 8 -0.05 1.58 10.30
CA PRO A 8 -1.31 1.40 11.03
C PRO A 8 -2.20 2.65 11.11
N ASN A 9 -1.59 3.82 10.97
CA ASN A 9 -2.33 5.08 10.98
C ASN A 9 -2.54 5.59 9.55
N PRO A 10 -3.80 5.68 9.06
CA PRO A 10 -4.10 6.18 7.72
C PRO A 10 -3.85 7.70 7.56
N LYS A 11 -3.62 8.42 8.67
CA LYS A 11 -3.26 9.86 8.67
C LYS A 11 -1.75 10.08 8.88
N SER A 12 -0.92 9.06 8.67
CA SER A 12 0.53 9.20 8.78
C SER A 12 1.11 9.98 7.59
N PHE A 13 2.33 10.46 7.78
CA PHE A 13 3.11 11.03 6.67
C PHE A 13 3.32 10.01 5.54
N THR A 14 3.50 8.72 5.84
CA THR A 14 3.71 7.68 4.83
C THR A 14 2.45 7.40 4.02
N ALA A 15 1.26 7.47 4.64
CA ALA A 15 -0.01 7.37 3.92
C ALA A 15 -0.18 8.53 2.94
N ALA A 16 0.10 9.76 3.37
CA ALA A 16 0.07 10.94 2.50
C ALA A 16 1.11 10.87 1.37
N ALA A 17 2.31 10.36 1.65
CA ALA A 17 3.36 10.17 0.65
C ALA A 17 2.96 9.13 -0.41
N ALA A 18 2.36 8.01 0.00
CA ALA A 18 1.84 6.99 -0.92
C ALA A 18 0.74 7.55 -1.82
N GLU A 19 -0.19 8.31 -1.24
CA GLU A 19 -1.26 8.98 -2.00
C GLU A 19 -0.69 9.93 -3.06
N HIS A 20 0.23 10.83 -2.69
CA HIS A 20 0.82 11.78 -3.64
C HIS A 20 1.67 11.09 -4.70
N PHE A 21 2.38 10.01 -4.36
CA PHE A 21 3.12 9.20 -5.34
C PHE A 21 2.17 8.60 -6.38
N MET A 22 1.05 8.02 -5.95
CA MET A 22 0.06 7.44 -6.84
C MET A 22 -0.60 8.51 -7.72
N GLN A 23 -0.95 9.66 -7.16
CA GLN A 23 -1.50 10.80 -7.93
C GLN A 23 -0.53 11.24 -9.04
N GLY A 24 0.77 11.34 -8.72
CA GLY A 24 1.81 11.67 -9.70
C GLY A 24 1.94 10.61 -10.81
N ALA A 25 1.92 9.32 -10.43
CA ALA A 25 1.96 8.22 -11.40
C ALA A 25 0.74 8.20 -12.32
N GLN A 26 -0.46 8.45 -11.78
CA GLN A 26 -1.69 8.53 -12.56
C GLN A 26 -1.69 9.73 -13.52
N ALA A 27 -1.23 10.89 -13.07
CA ALA A 27 -1.06 12.08 -13.91
C ALA A 27 -0.04 11.86 -15.05
N GLY A 28 0.96 11.01 -14.83
CA GLY A 28 1.92 10.57 -15.86
C GLY A 28 1.37 9.55 -16.85
N GLY A 29 0.10 9.14 -16.73
CA GLY A 29 -0.54 8.17 -17.62
C GLY A 29 -0.26 6.70 -17.25
N HIS A 30 0.29 6.44 -16.07
CA HIS A 30 0.49 5.07 -15.59
C HIS A 30 -0.73 4.59 -14.80
N PRO A 31 -1.19 3.34 -15.01
CA PRO A 31 -2.17 2.74 -14.12
C PRO A 31 -1.57 2.62 -12.71
N VAL A 32 -2.38 2.75 -11.68
CA VAL A 32 -1.96 2.71 -10.27
C VAL A 32 -2.76 1.68 -9.49
N GLU A 33 -2.11 1.04 -8.54
CA GLU A 33 -2.69 0.06 -7.62
C GLU A 33 -2.06 0.25 -6.24
N LEU A 34 -2.87 0.13 -5.19
CA LEU A 34 -2.42 0.19 -3.80
C LEU A 34 -2.65 -1.19 -3.16
N ALA A 35 -1.58 -1.73 -2.57
CA ALA A 35 -1.67 -2.82 -1.60
C ALA A 35 -1.39 -2.24 -0.20
N ASP A 36 -2.42 -2.09 0.61
CA ASP A 36 -2.30 -1.61 2.00
C ASP A 36 -2.31 -2.80 2.94
N LEU A 37 -1.12 -3.31 3.27
CA LEU A 37 -0.95 -4.53 4.05
C LEU A 37 -1.60 -4.43 5.43
N ASN A 38 -1.60 -3.24 6.03
CA ASN A 38 -2.18 -3.03 7.34
C ASN A 38 -3.71 -3.04 7.28
N ALA A 39 -4.28 -2.30 6.32
CA ALA A 39 -5.74 -2.27 6.13
C ALA A 39 -6.29 -3.62 5.62
N GLU A 40 -5.50 -4.36 4.84
CA GLU A 40 -5.86 -5.68 4.31
C GLU A 40 -5.69 -6.83 5.31
N GLY A 41 -5.10 -6.57 6.48
CA GLY A 41 -4.86 -7.61 7.48
C GLY A 41 -3.88 -8.68 7.01
N PHE A 42 -2.89 -8.28 6.21
CA PHE A 42 -1.87 -9.17 5.67
C PHE A 42 -1.14 -9.93 6.79
N ASN A 43 -1.00 -11.25 6.63
CA ASN A 43 -0.20 -12.06 7.55
C ASN A 43 1.26 -12.14 7.03
N PRO A 44 2.24 -11.56 7.74
CA PRO A 44 3.64 -11.58 7.31
C PRO A 44 4.34 -12.92 7.56
N LEU A 45 3.72 -13.88 8.26
CA LEU A 45 4.34 -15.15 8.61
C LEU A 45 4.33 -16.11 7.41
N CYS A 46 5.52 -16.37 6.88
CA CYS A 46 5.73 -17.37 5.84
C CYS A 46 5.40 -18.79 6.35
N GLY A 47 4.59 -19.54 5.59
CA GLY A 47 4.28 -20.95 5.88
C GLY A 47 3.03 -21.20 6.73
N GLN A 48 2.34 -20.15 7.20
CA GLN A 48 1.17 -20.30 8.09
C GLN A 48 -0.16 -20.63 7.36
N TRP A 49 -0.10 -21.09 6.12
CA TRP A 49 -1.25 -21.49 5.30
C TRP A 49 -1.66 -22.97 5.48
N ARG A 50 -1.02 -23.70 6.41
CA ARG A 50 -1.14 -25.17 6.59
C ARG A 50 -1.71 -25.64 7.95
N THR A 51 -2.33 -24.78 8.76
CA THR A 51 -2.93 -25.20 10.04
C THR A 51 -4.43 -25.08 10.03
#